data_AF-A0A535E1Q3-F1
#
_entry.id   AF-A0A535E1Q3-F1
#
_cell.length_a   1.000
_cell.length_b   1.000
_cell.length_c   1.000
_cell.angle_alpha   90.00
_cell.angle_beta   90.00
_cell.angle_gamma   90.00
#
_symmetry.space_group_name_H-M   'P 1'
#
loop_
_entity.id
_entity.type
_entity.pdbx_description
1 polymer ?
#
loop_
_entity_poly.entity_id
_entity_poly.type
_entity_poly.pdbx_seq_one_letter_code
_entity_poly.pdbx_strand_id
1 'polypeptide(L)'
;MGGQIGLPARPEPVLALHLDESGDRRQLRISIGPYRVAVIEIPGRRLTTQEWHDIQLARRSYTTMWGVSDRMLSGDPLDGRDSSPYDTHHYVAWIRERDHPARLLTMRRVRLDPASLTPEQRADPGDLLLDDIRFWRVHVEGTYAPLWEPLKALARRLLPNDEFAEFRISVIGRLATFPFGDRAPSALRRPGTVVAWAAIQLLATHGDPSPLLVSTMRPELRDRVLRVCDAAGETLTPPFTLTEEMLGLPAGSVGLDNRLPLVRDWKLSAPGFFVDNDDAAHALAELLHEGRLTVSDLRPAIVSLLDGGSGERRLLASAAAIESATDHRRLAAALTRPRAFKHLIPLLRGCEPLSRMSAAEFQARLLFETANGPLSCTVLPHAWAEGALALLEAVAASHRTRRC
;
A
#
# COMPACT_ATOMS: atom_id res chain seq x y z
N MET A 1 33.70 46.05 -23.12
CA MET A 1 32.67 45.30 -23.88
C MET A 1 33.11 43.87 -24.00
N GLY A 2 32.23 42.92 -23.69
CA GLY A 2 32.51 41.47 -23.77
C GLY A 2 32.15 40.74 -22.48
N GLY A 3 30.87 40.74 -22.12
CA GLY A 3 30.38 39.95 -20.99
C GLY A 3 30.33 38.46 -21.34
N GLN A 4 30.84 37.62 -20.45
CA GLN A 4 30.40 36.24 -20.31
C GLN A 4 29.57 36.17 -19.03
N ILE A 5 28.24 36.18 -19.21
CA ILE A 5 27.32 35.75 -18.16
C ILE A 5 27.47 34.23 -18.09
N GLY A 6 28.30 33.77 -17.16
CA GLY A 6 28.35 32.36 -16.79
C GLY A 6 27.04 32.01 -16.10
N LEU A 7 26.10 31.41 -16.85
CA LEU A 7 24.97 30.70 -16.25
C LEU A 7 25.56 29.58 -15.37
N PRO A 8 25.28 29.54 -14.05
CA PRO A 8 25.78 28.45 -13.22
C PRO A 8 25.18 27.13 -13.70
N ALA A 9 26.06 26.13 -13.79
CA ALA A 9 25.81 24.79 -14.32
C ALA A 9 24.56 24.14 -13.72
N ARG A 10 23.86 23.43 -14.61
CA ARG A 10 22.59 22.72 -14.42
C ARG A 10 22.70 21.69 -13.29
N PRO A 11 21.77 21.60 -12.32
CA PRO A 11 21.63 20.39 -11.52
C PRO A 11 20.73 19.42 -12.28
N GLU A 12 21.32 18.54 -13.07
CA GLU A 12 20.67 17.29 -13.47
C GLU A 12 20.38 16.43 -12.22
N PRO A 13 19.36 15.56 -12.24
CA PRO A 13 19.17 14.60 -11.16
C PRO A 13 20.46 13.78 -10.99
N VAL A 14 21.13 13.91 -9.85
CA VAL A 14 22.32 13.11 -9.56
C VAL A 14 21.84 11.78 -8.99
N LEU A 15 22.00 10.73 -9.79
CA LEU A 15 21.77 9.33 -9.44
C LEU A 15 23.13 8.68 -9.16
N ALA A 16 23.33 8.22 -7.93
CA ALA A 16 24.54 7.48 -7.55
C ALA A 16 24.15 6.16 -6.91
N LEU A 17 24.41 5.06 -7.62
CA LEU A 17 24.31 3.71 -7.08
C LEU A 17 25.63 3.35 -6.40
N HIS A 18 25.54 2.94 -5.14
CA HIS A 18 26.66 2.45 -4.36
C HIS A 18 26.36 1.01 -3.95
N LEU A 19 27.36 0.14 -4.10
CA LEU A 19 27.36 -1.21 -3.54
C LEU A 19 28.21 -1.18 -2.27
N ASP A 20 27.81 -1.92 -1.24
CA ASP A 20 28.69 -2.13 -0.10
C ASP A 20 29.91 -2.99 -0.46
N GLU A 21 30.91 -3.04 0.42
CA GLU A 21 32.17 -3.76 0.18
C GLU A 21 31.98 -5.26 -0.04
N SER A 22 30.86 -5.82 0.42
CA SER A 22 30.50 -7.24 0.22
C SER A 22 29.72 -7.51 -1.07
N GLY A 23 29.21 -6.47 -1.73
CA GLY A 23 28.30 -6.57 -2.88
C GLY A 23 26.86 -6.98 -2.52
N ASP A 24 26.60 -7.33 -1.26
CA ASP A 24 25.32 -7.90 -0.81
C ASP A 24 24.29 -6.83 -0.39
N ARG A 25 24.72 -5.59 -0.12
CA ARG A 25 23.82 -4.47 0.13
C ARG A 25 23.98 -3.41 -0.93
N ARG A 26 22.84 -2.92 -1.40
CA ARG A 26 22.76 -1.92 -2.47
C ARG A 26 22.14 -0.65 -1.91
N GLN A 27 22.75 0.48 -2.24
CA GLN A 27 22.28 1.79 -1.82
C GLN A 27 22.16 2.71 -3.03
N LEU A 28 20.98 3.30 -3.20
CA LEU A 28 20.75 4.35 -4.20
C LEU A 28 20.63 5.69 -3.50
N ARG A 29 21.42 6.68 -3.97
CA ARG A 29 21.32 8.08 -3.52
C ARG A 29 20.81 8.94 -4.68
N ILE A 30 19.77 9.72 -4.39
CA ILE A 30 19.16 10.65 -5.35
C ILE A 30 19.15 12.06 -4.76
N SER A 31 19.56 13.03 -5.57
CA SER A 31 19.48 14.45 -5.26
C SER A 31 18.69 15.20 -6.34
N ILE A 32 17.51 15.72 -5.99
CA ILE A 32 16.68 16.55 -6.88
C ILE A 32 16.25 17.81 -6.14
N GLY A 33 16.71 18.98 -6.59
CA GLY A 33 16.40 20.26 -5.93
C GLY A 33 16.73 20.23 -4.43
N PRO A 34 15.76 20.48 -3.52
CA PRO A 34 15.97 20.43 -2.08
C PRO A 34 15.95 19.02 -1.48
N TYR A 35 15.53 17.99 -2.24
CA TYR A 35 15.38 16.64 -1.72
C TYR A 35 16.69 15.88 -1.79
N ARG A 36 17.01 15.20 -0.69
CA ARG A 36 18.11 14.24 -0.60
C ARG A 36 17.52 12.93 -0.12
N VAL A 37 17.51 11.93 -0.99
CA VAL A 37 16.96 10.61 -0.70
C VAL A 37 18.08 9.59 -0.73
N ALA A 38 18.14 8.75 0.30
CA ALA A 38 18.96 7.56 0.32
C ALA A 38 18.06 6.35 0.54
N VAL A 39 18.13 5.38 -0.36
CA VAL A 39 17.43 4.10 -0.26
C VAL A 39 18.46 3.01 -0.07
N ILE A 40 18.25 2.15 0.91
CA ILE A 40 19.07 0.96 1.15
C ILE A 40 18.17 -0.25 0.97
N GLU A 41 18.66 -1.24 0.23
CA GLU A 41 18.09 -2.57 0.17
C GLU A 41 18.80 -3.50 1.16
N ILE A 42 18.02 -4.21 1.96
CA ILE A 42 18.50 -5.06 3.04
C ILE A 42 17.83 -6.44 2.90
N PRO A 43 18.60 -7.52 2.66
CA PRO A 43 18.06 -8.87 2.71
C PRO A 43 17.46 -9.15 4.10
N GLY A 44 16.27 -9.74 4.17
CA GLY A 44 15.53 -10.00 5.41
C GLY A 44 16.37 -10.76 6.45
N ARG A 45 17.13 -11.76 5.99
CA ARG A 45 18.03 -12.60 6.80
C ARG A 45 19.24 -11.87 7.38
N ARG A 46 19.47 -10.62 6.96
CA ARG A 46 20.59 -9.78 7.37
C ARG A 46 20.15 -8.46 8.01
N LEU A 47 18.88 -8.36 8.38
CA LEU A 47 18.37 -7.21 9.11
C LEU A 47 19.04 -7.10 10.49
N THR A 48 19.70 -5.97 10.72
CA THR A 48 20.15 -5.60 12.07
C THR A 48 18.97 -5.23 12.96
N THR A 49 19.19 -5.25 14.28
CA THR A 49 18.18 -4.81 15.26
C THR A 49 17.70 -3.38 14.99
N GLN A 50 18.60 -2.47 14.60
CA GLN A 50 18.25 -1.08 14.31
C GLN A 50 17.41 -0.95 13.04
N GLU A 51 17.80 -1.61 11.94
CA GLU A 51 17.03 -1.59 10.69
C GLU A 51 15.63 -2.17 10.89
N TRP A 52 15.53 -3.24 11.69
CA TRP A 52 14.24 -3.81 12.06
C TRP A 52 13.39 -2.86 12.89
N HIS A 53 14.00 -2.16 13.86
CA HIS A 53 13.31 -1.15 14.65
C HIS A 53 12.73 -0.04 13.74
N ASP A 54 13.50 0.43 12.75
CA ASP A 54 13.05 1.46 11.82
C ASP A 54 11.87 0.97 10.96
N ILE A 55 11.96 -0.26 10.44
CA ILE A 55 10.85 -0.88 9.70
C ILE A 55 9.59 -0.99 10.57
N GLN A 56 9.74 -1.39 11.84
CA GLN A 56 8.63 -1.48 12.78
C GLN A 56 8.04 -0.12 13.15
N LEU A 57 8.89 0.90 13.32
CA LEU A 57 8.44 2.27 13.51
C LEU A 57 7.56 2.75 12.34
N ALA A 58 8.00 2.46 11.12
CA ALA A 58 7.23 2.75 9.92
C ALA A 58 5.89 1.99 9.95
N ARG A 59 5.90 0.69 10.26
CA ARG A 59 4.71 -0.17 10.27
C ARG A 59 3.66 0.20 11.31
N ARG A 60 4.05 0.74 12.46
CA ARG A 60 3.10 1.25 13.49
C ARG A 60 2.15 2.33 12.94
N SER A 61 2.52 2.99 11.84
CA SER A 61 1.59 3.87 11.13
C SER A 61 0.38 3.14 10.55
N TYR A 62 0.48 1.85 10.17
CA TYR A 62 -0.68 1.07 9.70
C TYR A 62 -1.68 0.79 10.82
N THR A 63 -1.22 0.42 12.02
CA THR A 63 -2.09 0.30 13.20
C THR A 63 -2.88 1.59 13.41
N THR A 64 -2.19 2.72 13.33
CA THR A 64 -2.80 4.04 13.52
C THR A 64 -3.75 4.43 12.38
N MET A 65 -3.39 4.12 11.13
CA MET A 65 -4.19 4.49 9.95
C MET A 65 -5.39 3.57 9.73
N TRP A 66 -5.29 2.30 10.08
CA TRP A 66 -6.26 1.29 9.62
C TRP A 66 -6.84 0.43 10.75
N GLY A 67 -6.29 0.50 11.97
CA GLY A 67 -6.73 -0.33 13.09
C GLY A 67 -6.14 -1.74 13.13
N VAL A 68 -5.14 -2.03 12.28
CA VAL A 68 -4.48 -3.35 12.23
C VAL A 68 -3.89 -3.66 13.60
N SER A 69 -4.22 -4.83 14.18
CA SER A 69 -3.63 -5.23 15.45
C SER A 69 -2.12 -5.46 15.32
N ASP A 70 -1.35 -5.05 16.32
CA ASP A 70 0.11 -5.26 16.33
C ASP A 70 0.48 -6.74 16.16
N ARG A 71 -0.38 -7.67 16.62
CA ARG A 71 -0.23 -9.11 16.41
C ARG A 71 -0.15 -9.50 14.93
N MET A 72 -0.89 -8.83 14.05
CA MET A 72 -0.83 -9.08 12.60
C MET A 72 0.39 -8.45 11.94
N LEU A 73 1.04 -7.50 12.60
CA LEU A 73 2.26 -6.83 12.11
C LEU A 73 3.55 -7.43 12.70
N SER A 74 3.45 -8.12 13.84
CA SER A 74 4.53 -8.78 14.54
C SER A 74 4.69 -10.24 14.07
N GLY A 75 5.90 -10.63 13.66
CA GLY A 75 6.19 -12.02 13.30
C GLY A 75 5.60 -12.45 11.95
N ASP A 76 5.48 -11.53 11.00
CA ASP A 76 5.09 -11.86 9.63
C ASP A 76 6.22 -12.69 8.97
N PRO A 77 5.98 -13.96 8.59
CA PRO A 77 7.01 -14.84 8.05
C PRO A 77 7.61 -14.30 6.74
N LEU A 78 6.87 -13.44 6.03
CA LEU A 78 7.31 -12.75 4.84
C LEU A 78 8.38 -11.68 5.13
N ASP A 79 8.76 -11.45 6.39
CA ASP A 79 9.89 -10.58 6.75
C ASP A 79 11.26 -11.21 6.54
N GLY A 80 11.31 -12.54 6.39
CA GLY A 80 12.51 -13.27 6.01
C GLY A 80 13.65 -13.24 7.03
N ARG A 81 13.36 -13.05 8.33
CA ARG A 81 14.37 -12.98 9.40
C ARG A 81 14.91 -14.36 9.84
N ASP A 82 14.12 -15.42 9.68
CA ASP A 82 14.46 -16.81 10.03
C ASP A 82 14.68 -17.67 8.77
N SER A 83 14.92 -18.98 8.93
CA SER A 83 14.96 -19.97 7.83
C SER A 83 13.59 -20.12 7.18
N SER A 84 13.28 -19.13 6.35
CA SER A 84 12.01 -18.89 5.72
C SER A 84 12.09 -19.26 4.24
N PRO A 85 11.06 -19.87 3.63
CA PRO A 85 11.05 -20.17 2.20
C PRO A 85 10.93 -18.91 1.32
N TYR A 86 11.01 -17.72 1.91
CA TYR A 86 10.83 -16.45 1.24
C TYR A 86 12.16 -15.74 1.02
N ASP A 87 12.47 -15.45 -0.23
CA ASP A 87 13.51 -14.50 -0.61
C ASP A 87 12.97 -13.07 -0.40
N THR A 88 13.34 -12.47 0.72
CA THR A 88 12.79 -11.19 1.20
C THR A 88 13.84 -10.09 1.16
N HIS A 89 13.47 -8.97 0.57
CA HIS A 89 14.27 -7.75 0.52
C HIS A 89 13.45 -6.57 1.06
N HIS A 90 14.01 -5.86 2.05
CA HIS A 90 13.42 -4.64 2.60
C HIS A 90 14.12 -3.43 1.99
N TYR A 91 13.34 -2.44 1.58
CA TYR A 91 13.83 -1.17 1.06
C TYR A 91 13.49 -0.08 2.06
N VAL A 92 14.51 0.61 2.54
CA VAL A 92 14.39 1.65 3.55
C VAL A 92 14.87 2.97 2.97
N ALA A 93 13.94 3.90 2.79
CA ALA A 93 14.19 5.22 2.23
C ALA A 93 14.16 6.30 3.30
N TRP A 94 15.27 7.03 3.41
CA TRP A 94 15.37 8.22 4.25
C TRP A 94 15.32 9.48 3.38
N ILE A 95 14.34 10.33 3.66
CA ILE A 95 14.11 11.59 2.94
C ILE A 95 14.59 12.73 3.82
N ARG A 96 15.67 13.40 3.42
CA ARG A 96 16.16 14.62 4.06
C ARG A 96 15.76 15.83 3.22
N GLU A 97 15.18 16.81 3.90
CA GLU A 97 14.76 18.11 3.35
C GLU A 97 15.43 19.19 4.20
N ARG A 98 15.88 20.29 3.57
CA ARG A 98 16.72 21.31 4.22
C ARG A 98 16.21 21.78 5.59
N ASP A 99 14.90 21.95 5.73
CA ASP A 99 14.26 22.55 6.92
C ASP A 99 13.27 21.61 7.63
N HIS A 100 13.27 20.31 7.30
CA HIS A 100 12.31 19.34 7.84
C HIS A 100 12.99 18.08 8.40
N PRO A 101 12.42 17.47 9.47
CA PRO A 101 12.94 16.23 10.01
C PRO A 101 12.92 15.13 8.94
N ALA A 102 13.91 14.24 9.02
CA ALA A 102 14.01 13.14 8.07
C ALA A 102 12.76 12.26 8.14
N ARG A 103 12.24 11.89 6.96
CA ARG A 103 11.10 10.97 6.84
C ARG A 103 11.59 9.59 6.47
N LEU A 104 10.95 8.58 7.04
CA LEU A 104 11.18 7.18 6.73
C LEU A 104 10.05 6.68 5.85
N LEU A 105 10.40 5.95 4.79
CA LEU A 105 9.45 5.23 3.97
C LEU A 105 10.02 3.84 3.67
N THR A 106 9.19 2.81 3.85
CA THR A 106 9.61 1.42 3.65
C THR A 106 8.81 0.74 2.55
N MET A 107 9.41 -0.27 1.94
CA MET A 107 8.76 -1.25 1.08
C MET A 107 9.37 -2.61 1.36
N ARG A 108 8.59 -3.68 1.16
CA ARG A 108 9.11 -5.04 1.15
C ARG A 108 8.85 -5.68 -0.20
N ARG A 109 9.87 -6.32 -0.76
CA ARG A 109 9.75 -7.23 -1.91
C ARG A 109 9.96 -8.65 -1.42
N VAL A 110 9.08 -9.56 -1.80
CA VAL A 110 9.11 -10.95 -1.35
C VAL A 110 8.76 -11.86 -2.51
N ARG A 111 9.47 -12.97 -2.65
CA ARG A 111 9.08 -14.07 -3.53
C ARG A 111 9.35 -15.39 -2.83
N LEU A 112 8.82 -16.48 -3.36
CA LEU A 112 9.18 -17.82 -2.93
C LEU A 112 10.56 -18.18 -3.47
N ASP A 113 11.42 -18.74 -2.63
CA ASP A 113 12.68 -19.34 -3.06
C ASP A 113 12.45 -20.81 -3.43
N PRO A 114 12.44 -21.17 -4.73
CA PRO A 114 12.15 -22.54 -5.14
C PRO A 114 13.16 -23.56 -4.60
N ALA A 115 14.40 -23.14 -4.29
CA ALA A 115 15.42 -24.01 -3.72
C ALA A 115 15.13 -24.37 -2.26
N SER A 116 14.33 -23.55 -1.57
CA SER A 116 13.90 -23.75 -0.19
C SER A 116 12.57 -24.53 -0.06
N LEU A 117 11.95 -24.92 -1.19
CA LEU A 117 10.66 -25.63 -1.23
C LEU A 117 10.81 -27.14 -1.45
N THR A 118 10.00 -27.94 -0.75
CA THR A 118 9.89 -29.38 -1.04
C THR A 118 9.20 -29.62 -2.40
N PRO A 119 9.34 -30.81 -3.03
CA PRO A 119 8.59 -31.15 -4.23
C PRO A 119 7.07 -30.97 -4.09
N GLU A 120 6.52 -31.32 -2.92
CA GLU A 120 5.09 -31.18 -2.62
C GLU A 120 4.69 -29.71 -2.55
N GLN A 121 5.49 -28.87 -1.89
CA GLN A 121 5.26 -27.42 -1.82
C GLN A 121 5.40 -26.74 -3.19
N ARG A 122 6.26 -27.25 -4.07
CA ARG A 122 6.36 -26.76 -5.46
C ARG A 122 5.16 -27.18 -6.30
N ALA A 123 4.61 -28.37 -6.07
CA ALA A 123 3.41 -28.82 -6.76
C ALA A 123 2.17 -28.03 -6.31
N ASP A 124 2.05 -27.74 -5.02
CA ASP A 124 0.95 -27.00 -4.42
C ASP A 124 1.45 -25.99 -3.36
N PRO A 125 1.78 -24.75 -3.76
CA PRO A 125 2.28 -23.73 -2.84
C PRO A 125 1.19 -23.06 -2.00
N GLY A 126 -0.08 -23.50 -2.06
CA GLY A 126 -1.27 -22.76 -1.62
C GLY A 126 -1.11 -21.85 -0.39
N ASP A 127 -0.74 -22.41 0.76
CA ASP A 127 -0.60 -21.65 2.01
C ASP A 127 0.70 -20.84 2.14
N LEU A 128 1.68 -21.13 1.28
CA LEU A 128 2.94 -20.39 1.15
C LEU A 128 2.81 -19.21 0.18
N LEU A 129 1.72 -19.12 -0.60
CA LEU A 129 1.51 -17.98 -1.47
C LEU A 129 1.36 -16.70 -0.65
N LEU A 130 1.97 -15.64 -1.19
CA LEU A 130 1.98 -14.30 -0.62
C LEU A 130 0.56 -13.73 -0.59
N ASP A 131 0.21 -12.97 0.46
CA ASP A 131 -1.14 -12.39 0.66
C ASP A 131 -1.65 -11.63 -0.57
N ASP A 132 -0.77 -10.86 -1.22
CA ASP A 132 -1.08 -10.09 -2.44
C ASP A 132 -1.45 -10.95 -3.67
N ILE A 133 -1.25 -12.26 -3.60
CA ILE A 133 -1.67 -13.26 -4.60
C ILE A 133 -2.78 -14.14 -4.00
N ARG A 134 -2.54 -14.71 -2.81
CA ARG A 134 -3.40 -15.70 -2.15
C ARG A 134 -4.78 -15.17 -1.84
N PHE A 135 -4.92 -13.88 -1.51
CA PHE A 135 -6.21 -13.31 -1.13
C PHE A 135 -7.16 -13.14 -2.31
N TRP A 136 -6.65 -13.26 -3.54
CA TRP A 136 -7.37 -12.89 -4.73
C TRP A 136 -7.83 -14.12 -5.52
N ARG A 137 -9.01 -13.98 -6.11
CA ARG A 137 -9.59 -14.93 -7.04
C ARG A 137 -10.02 -14.22 -8.31
N VAL A 138 -10.08 -14.99 -9.38
CA VAL A 138 -10.59 -14.58 -10.68
C VAL A 138 -11.97 -15.19 -10.89
N HIS A 139 -12.90 -14.38 -11.36
CA HIS A 139 -14.25 -14.78 -11.73
C HIS A 139 -14.48 -14.48 -13.21
N VAL A 140 -14.58 -15.54 -14.02
CA VAL A 140 -14.86 -15.44 -15.46
C VAL A 140 -15.94 -16.46 -15.80
N GLU A 141 -17.01 -16.00 -16.47
CA GLU A 141 -18.08 -16.86 -17.00
C GLU A 141 -18.68 -17.82 -15.95
N GLY A 142 -18.86 -17.36 -14.71
CA GLY A 142 -19.43 -18.15 -13.62
C GLY A 142 -18.46 -19.12 -12.94
N THR A 143 -17.20 -19.17 -13.40
CA THR A 143 -16.14 -20.00 -12.80
C THR A 143 -15.23 -19.16 -11.91
N TYR A 144 -14.83 -19.73 -10.77
CA TYR A 144 -13.89 -19.12 -9.83
C TYR A 144 -12.58 -19.89 -9.80
N ALA A 145 -11.45 -19.20 -9.91
CA ALA A 145 -10.12 -19.76 -9.77
C ALA A 145 -9.23 -18.86 -8.90
N PRO A 146 -8.21 -19.41 -8.19
CA PRO A 146 -7.21 -18.59 -7.52
C PRO A 146 -6.47 -17.68 -8.51
N LEU A 147 -6.13 -16.46 -8.11
CA LEU A 147 -5.34 -15.54 -8.95
C LEU A 147 -3.97 -16.11 -9.33
N TRP A 148 -3.46 -17.02 -8.52
CA TRP A 148 -2.20 -17.72 -8.78
C TRP A 148 -2.15 -18.40 -10.15
N GLU A 149 -3.23 -19.04 -10.61
CA GLU A 149 -3.21 -19.82 -11.85
C GLU A 149 -2.92 -18.96 -13.10
N PRO A 150 -3.64 -17.87 -13.37
CA PRO A 150 -3.32 -17.03 -14.52
C PRO A 150 -1.98 -16.28 -14.36
N LEU A 151 -1.58 -15.91 -13.13
CA LEU A 151 -0.27 -15.32 -12.88
C LEU A 151 0.89 -16.29 -13.19
N LYS A 152 0.78 -17.54 -12.72
CA LYS A 152 1.71 -18.64 -13.01
C LYS A 152 1.83 -18.88 -14.51
N ALA A 153 0.70 -18.93 -15.22
CA ALA A 153 0.68 -19.10 -16.67
C ALA A 153 1.38 -17.94 -17.39
N LEU A 154 1.15 -16.69 -16.97
CA LEU A 154 1.84 -15.53 -17.54
C LEU A 154 3.35 -15.57 -17.25
N ALA A 155 3.76 -15.83 -16.02
CA ALA A 155 5.18 -15.90 -15.65
C ALA A 155 5.94 -16.96 -16.47
N ARG A 156 5.38 -18.16 -16.64
CA ARG A 156 5.97 -19.22 -17.48
C ARG A 156 6.06 -18.84 -18.96
N ARG A 157 5.11 -18.07 -19.49
CA ARG A 157 5.20 -17.53 -20.86
C ARG A 157 6.30 -16.49 -21.00
N LEU A 158 6.50 -15.65 -19.99
CA LEU A 158 7.53 -14.60 -19.98
C LEU A 158 8.95 -15.17 -19.81
N LEU A 159 9.09 -16.30 -19.10
CA LEU A 159 10.36 -17.00 -18.87
C LEU A 159 10.24 -18.48 -19.25
N PRO A 160 10.11 -18.83 -20.54
CA PRO A 160 9.80 -20.20 -20.98
C PRO A 160 10.92 -21.21 -20.70
N ASN A 161 12.15 -20.74 -20.49
CA ASN A 161 13.32 -21.57 -20.21
C ASN A 161 13.64 -21.68 -18.71
N ASP A 162 12.82 -21.09 -17.84
CA ASP A 162 13.00 -21.15 -16.39
C ASP A 162 11.97 -22.11 -15.78
N GLU A 163 12.45 -23.25 -15.26
CA GLU A 163 11.61 -24.27 -14.62
C GLU A 163 10.82 -23.74 -13.42
N PHE A 164 11.30 -22.66 -12.79
CA PHE A 164 10.70 -22.06 -11.60
C PHE A 164 10.16 -20.65 -11.86
N ALA A 165 9.83 -20.32 -13.11
CA ALA A 165 9.36 -19.01 -13.53
C ALA A 165 8.25 -18.44 -12.63
N GLU A 166 7.27 -19.26 -12.23
CA GLU A 166 6.17 -18.83 -11.37
C GLU A 166 6.61 -18.45 -9.95
N PHE A 167 7.64 -19.11 -9.39
CA PHE A 167 8.16 -18.79 -8.06
C PHE A 167 8.99 -17.51 -8.06
N ARG A 168 9.40 -17.04 -9.25
CA ARG A 168 10.07 -15.74 -9.41
C ARG A 168 9.11 -14.56 -9.36
N ILE A 169 7.79 -14.75 -9.35
CA ILE A 169 6.85 -13.65 -9.17
C ILE A 169 7.13 -12.99 -7.82
N SER A 170 7.50 -11.71 -7.84
CA SER A 170 7.71 -10.95 -6.62
C SER A 170 6.42 -10.23 -6.23
N VAL A 171 6.14 -10.19 -4.94
CA VAL A 171 5.15 -9.30 -4.36
C VAL A 171 5.85 -8.09 -3.78
N ILE A 172 5.34 -6.91 -4.11
CA ILE A 172 5.75 -5.63 -3.51
C ILE A 172 4.64 -5.18 -2.56
N GLY A 173 4.93 -5.26 -1.27
CA GLY A 173 3.96 -5.04 -0.20
C GLY A 173 4.42 -4.01 0.83
N ARG A 174 3.49 -3.64 1.71
CA ARG A 174 3.69 -2.68 2.82
C ARG A 174 4.29 -1.34 2.34
N LEU A 175 3.63 -0.76 1.34
CA LEU A 175 3.99 0.50 0.71
C LEU A 175 3.64 1.71 1.59
N ALA A 176 4.55 2.68 1.65
CA ALA A 176 4.31 4.03 2.15
C ALA A 176 3.79 4.11 3.59
N THR A 177 4.65 3.74 4.52
CA THR A 177 4.56 4.06 5.94
C THR A 177 4.94 5.52 6.16
N PHE A 178 3.99 6.35 6.60
CA PHE A 178 4.24 7.75 6.94
C PHE A 178 4.32 7.88 8.47
N PRO A 179 5.28 8.61 9.05
CA PRO A 179 5.31 8.77 10.49
C PRO A 179 4.05 9.51 10.98
N PHE A 180 3.40 8.91 11.96
CA PHE A 180 2.37 9.54 12.78
C PHE A 180 2.96 10.75 13.54
N GLY A 181 2.17 11.82 13.69
CA GLY A 181 2.55 13.04 14.43
C GLY A 181 2.55 14.29 13.56
N ASP A 182 1.84 15.32 14.03
CA ASP A 182 1.50 16.57 13.36
C ASP A 182 2.51 17.13 12.34
N ARG A 183 2.01 17.37 11.12
CA ARG A 183 2.04 18.69 10.44
C ARG A 183 1.32 18.52 9.11
N ALA A 184 0.41 19.45 8.82
CA ALA A 184 -0.46 19.46 7.65
C ALA A 184 0.24 18.96 6.37
N PRO A 185 -0.45 18.19 5.51
CA PRO A 185 0.07 17.86 4.18
C PRO A 185 0.24 19.15 3.38
N SER A 186 1.39 19.80 3.50
CA SER A 186 1.75 20.89 2.59
C SER A 186 2.03 20.25 1.24
N ALA A 187 1.50 20.84 0.15
CA ALA A 187 1.83 20.45 -1.22
C ALA A 187 3.35 20.34 -1.47
N LEU A 188 4.15 21.06 -0.67
CA LEU A 188 5.62 21.04 -0.64
C LEU A 188 6.25 19.70 -0.20
N ARG A 189 5.54 18.83 0.53
CA ARG A 189 6.11 17.57 1.08
C ARG A 189 5.87 16.35 0.20
N ARG A 190 4.92 16.42 -0.75
CA ARG A 190 4.61 15.30 -1.66
C ARG A 190 5.76 14.94 -2.60
N PRO A 191 6.50 15.89 -3.20
CA PRO A 191 7.51 15.53 -4.17
C PRO A 191 8.67 14.72 -3.56
N GLY A 192 9.07 15.00 -2.32
CA GLY A 192 10.07 14.17 -1.63
C GLY A 192 9.64 12.71 -1.42
N THR A 193 8.34 12.47 -1.17
CA THR A 193 7.77 11.11 -1.08
C THR A 193 7.79 10.41 -2.43
N VAL A 194 7.48 11.13 -3.51
CA VAL A 194 7.54 10.58 -4.87
C VAL A 194 8.98 10.22 -5.25
N VAL A 195 9.95 11.11 -4.96
CA VAL A 195 11.38 10.83 -5.21
C VAL A 195 11.84 9.59 -4.44
N ALA A 196 11.42 9.45 -3.18
CA ALA A 196 11.74 8.27 -2.37
C ALA A 196 11.12 6.99 -2.91
N TRP A 197 9.86 7.06 -3.32
CA TRP A 197 9.17 5.93 -3.91
C TRP A 197 9.81 5.50 -5.22
N ALA A 198 10.05 6.44 -6.14
CA ALA A 198 10.74 6.17 -7.40
C ALA A 198 12.15 5.61 -7.18
N ALA A 199 12.90 6.12 -6.19
CA ALA A 199 14.21 5.57 -5.83
C ALA A 199 14.12 4.10 -5.37
N ILE A 200 13.09 3.74 -4.59
CA ILE A 200 12.83 2.35 -4.23
C ILE A 200 12.54 1.50 -5.47
N GLN A 201 11.69 1.97 -6.38
CA GLN A 201 11.36 1.24 -7.61
C GLN A 201 12.60 0.95 -8.45
N LEU A 202 13.44 1.96 -8.66
CA LEU A 202 14.70 1.82 -9.41
C LEU A 202 15.63 0.80 -8.74
N LEU A 203 15.82 0.89 -7.42
CA LEU A 203 16.70 -0.04 -6.72
C LEU A 203 16.13 -1.47 -6.71
N ALA A 204 14.82 -1.61 -6.56
CA ALA A 204 14.14 -2.90 -6.51
C ALA A 204 14.10 -3.64 -7.84
N THR A 205 14.12 -2.90 -8.95
CA THR A 205 14.08 -3.47 -10.32
C THR A 205 15.47 -3.65 -10.93
N HIS A 206 16.47 -2.92 -10.43
CA HIS A 206 17.84 -3.03 -10.94
C HIS A 206 18.36 -4.46 -10.78
N GLY A 207 18.62 -5.15 -11.89
CA GLY A 207 19.12 -6.54 -11.89
C GLY A 207 18.16 -7.57 -11.28
N ASP A 208 16.88 -7.26 -11.12
CA ASP A 208 15.90 -8.19 -10.57
C ASP A 208 15.41 -9.19 -11.63
N PRO A 209 15.48 -10.52 -11.39
CA PRO A 209 15.07 -11.51 -12.37
C PRO A 209 13.57 -11.85 -12.33
N SER A 210 12.75 -11.14 -11.54
CA SER A 210 11.31 -11.42 -11.49
C SER A 210 10.63 -11.09 -12.82
N PRO A 211 9.75 -11.94 -13.35
CA PRO A 211 8.99 -11.62 -14.56
C PRO A 211 7.86 -10.63 -14.29
N LEU A 212 7.32 -10.65 -13.06
CA LEU A 212 6.15 -9.89 -12.63
C LEU A 212 6.37 -9.38 -11.20
N LEU A 213 5.87 -8.17 -10.94
CA LEU A 213 5.72 -7.60 -9.61
C LEU A 213 4.23 -7.44 -9.31
N VAL A 214 3.74 -8.04 -8.22
CA VAL A 214 2.32 -8.03 -7.82
C VAL A 214 2.16 -7.21 -6.54
N SER A 215 1.06 -6.46 -6.43
CA SER A 215 0.77 -5.64 -5.25
C SER A 215 -0.72 -5.54 -4.99
N THR A 216 -1.08 -5.58 -3.70
CA THR A 216 -2.37 -5.13 -3.19
C THR A 216 -2.24 -3.69 -2.73
N MET A 217 -2.93 -2.78 -3.41
CA MET A 217 -2.83 -1.36 -3.08
C MET A 217 -4.18 -0.65 -3.14
N ARG A 218 -4.27 0.41 -2.36
CA ARG A 218 -5.38 1.38 -2.44
C ARG A 218 -5.17 2.30 -3.64
N PRO A 219 -6.21 2.58 -4.46
CA PRO A 219 -6.11 3.50 -5.59
C PRO A 219 -5.54 4.87 -5.20
N GLU A 220 -5.85 5.35 -3.99
CA GLU A 220 -5.39 6.64 -3.47
C GLU A 220 -3.87 6.77 -3.37
N LEU A 221 -3.14 5.66 -3.20
CA LEU A 221 -1.68 5.69 -3.22
C LEU A 221 -1.17 6.13 -4.60
N ARG A 222 -1.71 5.55 -5.67
CA ARG A 222 -1.41 5.93 -7.06
C ARG A 222 -1.95 7.32 -7.39
N ASP A 223 -3.23 7.56 -7.09
CA ASP A 223 -4.00 8.68 -7.64
C ASP A 223 -3.87 9.98 -6.84
N ARG A 224 -3.41 9.92 -5.58
CA ARG A 224 -3.31 11.09 -4.70
C ARG A 224 -1.95 11.28 -4.07
N VAL A 225 -1.30 10.20 -3.64
CA VAL A 225 -0.04 10.27 -2.88
C VAL A 225 1.16 10.35 -3.82
N LEU A 226 1.19 9.48 -4.84
CA LEU A 226 2.32 9.35 -5.76
C LEU A 226 2.15 10.16 -7.06
N ARG A 227 1.00 10.80 -7.22
CA ARG A 227 0.68 11.66 -8.36
C ARG A 227 1.59 12.90 -8.39
N VAL A 228 2.18 13.17 -9.55
CA VAL A 228 2.97 14.37 -9.86
C VAL A 228 2.32 15.11 -11.02
N CYS A 229 2.42 16.44 -11.04
CA CYS A 229 2.16 17.22 -12.24
C CYS A 229 3.51 17.60 -12.84
N ASP A 230 3.67 17.44 -14.15
CA ASP A 230 4.87 17.86 -14.85
C ASP A 230 4.92 19.40 -15.04
N ALA A 231 5.92 19.89 -15.78
CA ALA A 231 6.06 21.31 -16.06
C ALA A 231 4.97 21.89 -16.98
N ALA A 232 4.31 21.05 -17.78
CA ALA A 232 3.19 21.43 -18.65
C ALA A 232 1.84 21.37 -17.91
N GLY A 233 1.82 20.84 -16.69
CA GLY A 233 0.61 20.63 -15.90
C GLY A 233 -0.07 19.28 -16.14
N GLU A 234 0.54 18.41 -16.96
CA GLU A 234 0.05 17.05 -17.16
C GLU A 234 0.27 16.21 -15.91
N THR A 235 -0.70 15.36 -15.62
CA THR A 235 -0.68 14.51 -14.44
C THR A 235 -0.03 13.18 -14.76
N LEU A 236 1.06 12.86 -14.05
CA LEU A 236 1.73 11.58 -14.08
C LEU A 236 1.41 10.77 -12.83
N THR A 237 1.09 9.50 -13.03
CA THR A 237 0.90 8.50 -11.99
C THR A 237 1.87 7.33 -12.20
N PRO A 238 2.33 6.67 -11.13
CA PRO A 238 3.13 5.46 -11.28
C PRO A 238 2.35 4.36 -12.03
N PRO A 239 3.05 3.55 -12.86
CA PRO A 239 2.42 2.51 -13.67
C PRO A 239 2.04 1.32 -12.79
N PHE A 240 0.87 1.43 -12.15
CA PHE A 240 0.22 0.33 -11.45
C PHE A 240 -0.94 -0.15 -12.32
N THR A 241 -0.62 -1.05 -13.25
CA THR A 241 -1.58 -1.71 -14.14
C THR A 241 -2.48 -2.63 -13.33
N LEU A 242 -3.78 -2.61 -13.61
CA LEU A 242 -4.72 -3.54 -12.97
C LEU A 242 -4.34 -4.97 -13.36
N THR A 243 -4.37 -5.89 -12.41
CA THR A 243 -4.00 -7.29 -12.67
C THR A 243 -4.86 -7.93 -13.77
N GLU A 244 -6.15 -7.59 -13.83
CA GLU A 244 -7.03 -8.04 -14.91
C GLU A 244 -6.59 -7.54 -16.29
N GLU A 245 -6.18 -6.28 -16.42
CA GLU A 245 -5.67 -5.71 -17.67
C GLU A 245 -4.38 -6.41 -18.10
N MET A 246 -3.44 -6.62 -17.17
CA MET A 246 -2.18 -7.33 -17.42
C MET A 246 -2.41 -8.78 -17.88
N LEU A 247 -3.45 -9.43 -17.36
CA LEU A 247 -3.79 -10.81 -17.67
C LEU A 247 -4.74 -10.95 -18.88
N GLY A 248 -5.26 -9.84 -19.42
CA GLY A 248 -6.29 -9.86 -20.48
C GLY A 248 -7.64 -10.39 -20.00
N LEU A 249 -7.95 -10.22 -18.72
CA LEU A 249 -9.22 -10.63 -18.10
C LEU A 249 -10.26 -9.50 -18.17
N PRO A 250 -11.57 -9.82 -18.13
CA PRO A 250 -12.63 -8.81 -18.06
C PRO A 250 -12.50 -7.89 -16.85
N ALA A 251 -12.89 -6.63 -16.99
CA ALA A 251 -12.90 -5.67 -15.88
C ALA A 251 -13.84 -6.12 -14.73
N GLY A 252 -13.38 -5.99 -13.49
CA GLY A 252 -14.07 -6.45 -12.28
C GLY A 252 -14.01 -7.96 -12.06
N SER A 253 -13.23 -8.71 -12.84
CA SER A 253 -13.11 -10.17 -12.68
C SER A 253 -12.20 -10.58 -11.53
N VAL A 254 -11.29 -9.71 -11.08
CA VAL A 254 -10.36 -9.98 -9.99
C VAL A 254 -10.89 -9.39 -8.70
N GLY A 255 -11.07 -10.22 -7.66
CA GLY A 255 -11.60 -9.77 -6.37
C GLY A 255 -11.10 -10.58 -5.18
N LEU A 256 -11.25 -10.04 -3.97
CA LEU A 256 -10.87 -10.75 -2.74
C LEU A 256 -11.75 -12.00 -2.55
N ASP A 257 -11.12 -13.11 -2.13
CA ASP A 257 -11.81 -14.35 -1.82
C ASP A 257 -12.34 -14.33 -0.38
N ASN A 258 -13.56 -13.81 -0.21
CA ASN A 258 -14.27 -13.81 1.08
C ASN A 258 -14.59 -15.23 1.61
N ARG A 259 -14.20 -16.32 0.95
CA ARG A 259 -14.28 -17.68 1.51
C ARG A 259 -13.06 -18.02 2.37
N LEU A 260 -11.94 -17.34 2.15
CA LEU A 260 -10.72 -17.54 2.93
C LEU A 260 -10.87 -16.91 4.32
N PRO A 261 -10.69 -17.67 5.42
CA PRO A 261 -10.76 -17.11 6.78
C PRO A 261 -9.80 -15.93 6.97
N LEU A 262 -8.59 -16.04 6.41
CA LEU A 262 -7.58 -14.99 6.50
C LEU A 262 -8.03 -13.66 5.87
N VAL A 263 -8.72 -13.70 4.72
CA VAL A 263 -9.27 -12.50 4.08
C VAL A 263 -10.34 -11.86 4.97
N ARG A 264 -11.19 -12.67 5.61
CA ARG A 264 -12.21 -12.18 6.55
C ARG A 264 -11.57 -11.52 7.77
N ASP A 265 -10.52 -12.12 8.31
CA ASP A 265 -9.78 -11.59 9.46
C ASP A 265 -9.10 -10.25 9.13
N TRP A 266 -8.53 -10.13 7.92
CA TRP A 266 -7.95 -8.87 7.43
C TRP A 266 -9.01 -7.78 7.22
N LYS A 267 -10.15 -8.11 6.62
CA LYS A 267 -11.29 -7.18 6.49
C LYS A 267 -11.81 -6.71 7.84
N LEU A 268 -11.87 -7.60 8.83
CA LEU A 268 -12.31 -7.26 10.18
C LEU A 268 -11.29 -6.41 10.95
N SER A 269 -9.99 -6.63 10.70
CA SER A 269 -8.91 -5.95 11.43
C SER A 269 -8.49 -4.64 10.79
N ALA A 270 -8.73 -4.46 9.49
CA ALA A 270 -8.40 -3.25 8.75
C ALA A 270 -9.47 -2.91 7.71
N PRO A 271 -10.73 -2.70 8.15
CA PRO A 271 -11.85 -2.48 7.23
C PRO A 271 -11.63 -1.24 6.36
N GLY A 272 -11.01 -0.21 6.91
CA GLY A 272 -10.66 1.01 6.17
C GLY A 272 -9.78 0.79 4.93
N PHE A 273 -8.98 -0.28 4.91
CA PHE A 273 -8.13 -0.64 3.77
C PHE A 273 -8.83 -1.66 2.85
N PHE A 274 -9.35 -2.75 3.42
CA PHE A 274 -9.83 -3.90 2.65
C PHE A 274 -11.24 -3.77 2.08
N VAL A 275 -12.00 -2.77 2.51
CA VAL A 275 -13.40 -2.55 2.10
C VAL A 275 -13.52 -1.23 1.32
N ASP A 276 -14.39 -1.22 0.31
CA ASP A 276 -14.80 0.01 -0.35
C ASP A 276 -15.57 0.90 0.63
N ASN A 277 -15.02 2.09 0.89
CA ASN A 277 -15.50 2.95 1.96
C ASN A 277 -16.83 3.65 1.62
N ASP A 278 -17.09 3.86 0.34
CA ASP A 278 -18.30 4.52 -0.14
C ASP A 278 -19.46 3.51 -0.16
N ASP A 279 -19.21 2.27 -0.61
CA ASP A 279 -20.17 1.16 -0.48
C ASP A 279 -20.51 0.87 0.98
N ALA A 280 -19.49 0.82 1.85
CA ALA A 280 -19.70 0.65 3.28
C ALA A 280 -20.48 1.81 3.89
N ALA A 281 -20.23 3.06 3.44
CA ALA A 281 -21.01 4.22 3.88
C ALA A 281 -22.47 4.09 3.47
N HIS A 282 -22.73 3.63 2.24
CA HIS A 282 -24.07 3.40 1.73
C HIS A 282 -24.80 2.34 2.57
N ALA A 283 -24.18 1.16 2.75
CA ALA A 283 -24.74 0.07 3.54
C ALA A 283 -25.01 0.49 5.00
N LEU A 284 -24.09 1.24 5.64
CA LEU A 284 -24.29 1.75 6.99
C LEU A 284 -25.44 2.76 7.07
N ALA A 285 -25.57 3.65 6.08
CA ALA A 285 -26.64 4.62 6.02
C ALA A 285 -28.01 3.95 5.81
N GLU A 286 -28.07 2.89 5.00
CA GLU A 286 -29.29 2.08 4.82
C GLU A 286 -29.70 1.40 6.12
N LEU A 287 -28.78 0.75 6.83
CA LEU A 287 -29.09 0.10 8.12
C LEU A 287 -29.64 1.09 9.15
N LEU A 288 -29.11 2.33 9.18
CA LEU A 288 -29.63 3.41 10.01
C LEU A 288 -31.02 3.88 9.55
N HIS A 289 -31.23 4.03 8.24
CA HIS A 289 -32.49 4.46 7.67
C HIS A 289 -33.63 3.44 7.88
N GLU A 290 -33.34 2.16 7.73
CA GLU A 290 -34.24 1.04 8.01
C GLU A 290 -34.50 0.85 9.52
N GLY A 291 -33.74 1.53 10.38
CA GLY A 291 -33.82 1.36 11.83
C GLY A 291 -33.34 0.00 12.33
N ARG A 292 -32.58 -0.76 11.51
CA ARG A 292 -31.88 -1.99 11.93
C ARG A 292 -30.64 -1.69 12.77
N LEU A 293 -30.12 -0.48 12.63
CA LEU A 293 -29.08 0.12 13.46
C LEU A 293 -29.57 1.46 13.99
N THR A 294 -29.21 1.81 15.22
CA THR A 294 -29.50 3.13 15.80
C THR A 294 -28.23 3.94 16.00
N VAL A 295 -28.36 5.27 16.07
CA VAL A 295 -27.23 6.14 16.43
C VAL A 295 -26.66 5.78 17.81
N SER A 296 -27.49 5.27 18.72
CA SER A 296 -27.04 4.82 20.04
C SER A 296 -26.10 3.61 19.95
N ASP A 297 -26.34 2.68 19.02
CA ASP A 297 -25.45 1.54 18.78
C ASP A 297 -24.07 2.00 18.28
N LEU A 298 -24.03 3.14 17.57
CA LEU A 298 -22.79 3.73 17.03
C LEU A 298 -22.07 4.66 18.03
N ARG A 299 -22.67 4.96 19.19
CA ARG A 299 -22.12 5.93 20.14
C ARG A 299 -20.68 5.62 20.57
N PRO A 300 -20.28 4.37 20.88
CA PRO A 300 -18.89 4.08 21.26
C PRO A 300 -17.90 4.41 20.14
N ALA A 301 -18.23 4.06 18.89
CA ALA A 301 -17.41 4.38 17.73
C ALA A 301 -17.32 5.90 17.48
N ILE A 302 -18.43 6.63 17.69
CA ILE A 302 -18.47 8.09 17.61
C ILE A 302 -17.54 8.68 18.67
N VAL A 303 -17.68 8.30 19.95
CA VAL A 303 -16.85 8.79 21.05
C VAL A 303 -15.36 8.49 20.79
N SER A 304 -15.03 7.28 20.36
CA SER A 304 -13.65 6.90 20.02
C SER A 304 -13.07 7.76 18.89
N LEU A 305 -13.89 8.13 17.90
CA LEU A 305 -13.52 9.08 16.85
C LEU A 305 -13.34 10.51 17.40
N LEU A 306 -14.17 10.94 18.38
CA LEU A 306 -14.06 12.25 19.06
C LEU A 306 -12.75 12.38 19.85
N ASP A 307 -12.31 11.29 20.48
CA ASP A 307 -11.11 11.24 21.32
C ASP A 307 -9.81 11.11 20.50
N GLY A 308 -9.91 10.65 19.25
CA GLY A 308 -8.84 10.65 18.27
C GLY A 308 -8.34 12.06 17.92
N GLY A 309 -7.03 12.29 17.87
CA GLY A 309 -6.38 13.61 17.91
C GLY A 309 -6.71 14.66 16.82
N SER A 310 -5.90 15.72 16.73
CA SER A 310 -6.11 16.97 15.96
C SER A 310 -6.54 16.80 14.48
N GLY A 311 -6.07 15.77 13.78
CA GLY A 311 -6.42 15.48 12.38
C GLY A 311 -7.80 14.85 12.21
N GLU A 312 -8.22 14.03 13.17
CA GLU A 312 -9.59 13.52 13.29
C GLU A 312 -10.51 14.68 13.73
N ARG A 313 -10.01 15.68 14.50
CA ARG A 313 -10.77 16.90 14.89
C ARG A 313 -11.28 17.81 13.77
N ARG A 314 -10.70 17.76 12.57
CA ARG A 314 -11.28 18.44 11.39
C ARG A 314 -12.39 17.63 10.72
N LEU A 315 -12.36 16.30 10.82
CA LEU A 315 -13.50 15.45 10.47
C LEU A 315 -14.66 15.69 11.48
N LEU A 316 -14.29 16.02 12.73
CA LEU A 316 -15.17 16.24 13.89
C LEU A 316 -16.06 17.49 13.86
N ALA A 317 -15.76 18.52 13.06
CA ALA A 317 -16.69 19.65 12.90
C ALA A 317 -18.02 19.21 12.24
N SER A 318 -18.05 18.04 11.59
CA SER A 318 -19.29 17.43 11.11
C SER A 318 -19.90 16.45 12.12
N ALA A 319 -19.11 15.65 12.85
CA ALA A 319 -19.61 14.57 13.71
C ALA A 319 -20.32 15.03 15.00
N ALA A 320 -19.84 16.09 15.66
CA ALA A 320 -20.53 16.65 16.84
C ALA A 320 -21.85 17.36 16.47
N ALA A 321 -21.98 17.85 15.24
CA ALA A 321 -23.27 18.30 14.69
C ALA A 321 -24.18 17.13 14.26
N ILE A 322 -23.63 15.91 14.11
CA ILE A 322 -24.32 14.70 13.67
C ILE A 322 -25.03 13.95 14.81
N GLU A 323 -24.58 14.06 16.07
CA GLU A 323 -25.38 13.56 17.21
C GLU A 323 -26.78 14.21 17.28
N SER A 324 -26.92 15.42 16.72
CA SER A 324 -28.20 16.12 16.58
C SER A 324 -28.89 15.93 15.21
N ALA A 325 -28.24 15.30 14.23
CA ALA A 325 -28.74 15.28 12.85
C ALA A 325 -29.33 13.91 12.47
N THR A 326 -30.56 13.95 11.99
CA THR A 326 -31.25 12.93 11.16
C THR A 326 -30.50 12.56 9.86
N ASP A 327 -29.25 12.99 9.67
CA ASP A 327 -28.46 12.77 8.46
C ASP A 327 -27.57 11.53 8.59
N HIS A 328 -28.23 10.36 8.47
CA HIS A 328 -27.58 9.04 8.52
C HIS A 328 -26.46 8.90 7.46
N ARG A 329 -26.59 9.55 6.30
CA ARG A 329 -25.60 9.49 5.21
C ARG A 329 -24.30 10.16 5.62
N ARG A 330 -24.36 11.34 6.22
CA ARG A 330 -23.16 12.03 6.69
C ARG A 330 -22.47 11.29 7.83
N LEU A 331 -23.24 10.72 8.77
CA LEU A 331 -22.70 9.90 9.85
C LEU A 331 -21.94 8.70 9.29
N ALA A 332 -22.60 7.96 8.40
CA ALA A 332 -22.01 6.77 7.79
C ALA A 332 -20.73 7.11 7.03
N ALA A 333 -20.76 8.13 6.17
CA ALA A 333 -19.60 8.59 5.41
C ALA A 333 -18.46 9.17 6.27
N ALA A 334 -18.72 9.53 7.53
CA ALA A 334 -17.67 9.92 8.46
C ALA A 334 -17.03 8.69 9.12
N LEU A 335 -17.84 7.72 9.55
CA LEU A 335 -17.40 6.52 10.24
C LEU A 335 -16.69 5.52 9.32
N THR A 336 -17.07 5.43 8.05
CA THR A 336 -16.47 4.46 7.12
C THR A 336 -15.25 5.01 6.38
N ARG A 337 -14.81 6.25 6.65
CA ARG A 337 -13.58 6.77 6.03
C ARG A 337 -12.39 5.86 6.34
N PRO A 338 -11.42 5.74 5.42
CA PRO A 338 -10.17 4.99 5.59
C PRO A 338 -9.61 4.94 7.01
N ARG A 339 -9.45 6.10 7.66
CA ARG A 339 -8.87 6.22 9.01
C ARG A 339 -9.84 6.11 10.16
N ALA A 340 -11.13 6.31 9.90
CA ALA A 340 -12.18 6.27 10.91
C ALA A 340 -12.82 4.88 11.04
N PHE A 341 -12.78 4.07 9.99
CA PHE A 341 -13.47 2.77 9.96
C PHE A 341 -12.99 1.81 11.06
N LYS A 342 -11.74 1.97 11.52
CA LYS A 342 -11.20 1.24 12.67
C LYS A 342 -12.04 1.37 13.95
N HIS A 343 -12.78 2.47 14.12
CA HIS A 343 -13.61 2.70 15.30
C HIS A 343 -14.89 1.83 15.32
N LEU A 344 -15.27 1.22 14.18
CA LEU A 344 -16.36 0.25 14.11
C LEU A 344 -15.92 -1.18 14.43
N ILE A 345 -14.62 -1.46 14.60
CA ILE A 345 -14.09 -2.81 14.84
C ILE A 345 -14.73 -3.49 16.07
N PRO A 346 -14.93 -2.82 17.23
CA PRO A 346 -15.57 -3.45 18.39
C PRO A 346 -16.99 -3.98 18.09
N LEU A 347 -17.80 -3.22 17.34
CA LEU A 347 -19.14 -3.63 16.91
C LEU A 347 -19.06 -4.78 15.90
N LEU A 348 -18.15 -4.69 14.92
CA LEU A 348 -17.93 -5.74 13.92
C LEU A 348 -17.46 -7.07 14.53
N ARG A 349 -16.74 -7.01 15.66
CA ARG A 349 -16.30 -8.19 16.43
C ARG A 349 -17.35 -8.72 17.40
N GLY A 350 -18.46 -8.01 17.57
CA GLY A 350 -19.48 -8.34 18.57
C GLY A 350 -19.02 -8.14 20.02
N CYS A 351 -17.96 -7.36 20.25
CA CYS A 351 -17.55 -6.96 21.59
C CYS A 351 -18.56 -5.99 22.22
N GLU A 352 -19.28 -5.25 21.38
CA GLU A 352 -20.36 -4.35 21.76
C GLU A 352 -21.67 -4.86 21.13
N PRO A 353 -22.75 -4.98 21.92
CA PRO A 353 -24.02 -5.50 21.41
C PRO A 353 -24.72 -4.46 20.53
N LEU A 354 -25.37 -4.93 19.47
CA LEU A 354 -26.26 -4.15 18.62
C LEU A 354 -27.71 -4.40 19.03
N SER A 355 -28.51 -3.34 19.12
CA SER A 355 -29.87 -3.42 19.68
C SER A 355 -30.87 -4.24 18.86
N ARG A 356 -30.68 -4.34 17.54
CA ARG A 356 -31.69 -4.89 16.60
C ARG A 356 -31.13 -5.82 15.53
N MET A 357 -29.85 -6.17 15.62
CA MET A 357 -29.22 -7.10 14.69
C MET A 357 -28.05 -7.82 15.37
N SER A 358 -27.64 -8.96 14.83
CA SER A 358 -26.44 -9.65 15.31
C SER A 358 -25.16 -9.02 14.75
N ALA A 359 -24.04 -9.22 15.46
CA ALA A 359 -22.72 -8.81 14.95
C ALA A 359 -22.36 -9.52 13.63
N ALA A 360 -22.77 -10.79 13.46
CA ALA A 360 -22.54 -11.54 12.24
C ALA A 360 -23.29 -10.95 11.03
N GLU A 361 -24.54 -10.54 11.20
CA GLU A 361 -25.30 -9.82 10.16
C GLU A 361 -24.65 -8.47 9.86
N PHE A 362 -24.22 -7.73 10.88
CA PHE A 362 -23.58 -6.43 10.69
C PHE A 362 -22.25 -6.57 9.92
N GLN A 363 -21.46 -7.58 10.27
CA GLN A 363 -20.22 -7.93 9.60
C GLN A 363 -20.45 -8.31 8.13
N ALA A 364 -21.47 -9.12 7.84
CA ALA A 364 -21.81 -9.53 6.47
C ALA A 364 -22.13 -8.31 5.60
N ARG A 365 -23.04 -7.44 6.07
CA ARG A 365 -23.48 -6.23 5.36
C ARG A 365 -22.34 -5.25 5.10
N LEU A 366 -21.44 -5.05 6.07
CA LEU A 366 -20.39 -4.04 5.97
C LEU A 366 -19.07 -4.50 5.38
N LEU A 367 -18.73 -5.79 5.45
CA LEU A 367 -17.40 -6.26 5.05
C LEU A 367 -17.44 -7.21 3.85
N PHE A 368 -18.49 -8.02 3.71
CA PHE A 368 -18.52 -9.13 2.76
C PHE A 368 -19.44 -8.89 1.56
N GLU A 369 -20.48 -8.07 1.74
CA GLU A 369 -21.40 -7.65 0.67
C GLU A 369 -20.97 -6.36 -0.05
N THR A 370 -20.02 -5.61 0.54
CA THR A 370 -19.42 -4.40 -0.06
C THR A 370 -18.29 -4.76 -1.04
N ALA A 371 -18.03 -3.88 -2.01
CA ALA A 371 -16.89 -4.04 -2.91
C ALA A 371 -15.53 -4.04 -2.18
N ASN A 372 -14.49 -4.44 -2.92
CA ASN A 372 -13.13 -4.49 -2.40
C ASN A 372 -12.55 -3.08 -2.34
N GLY A 373 -11.96 -2.73 -1.21
CA GLY A 373 -11.28 -1.46 -1.04
C GLY A 373 -9.97 -1.34 -1.85
N PRO A 374 -9.05 -2.32 -1.77
CA PRO A 374 -7.85 -2.30 -2.56
C PRO A 374 -8.13 -2.93 -3.92
N LEU A 375 -7.23 -2.67 -4.85
CA LEU A 375 -7.15 -3.33 -6.14
C LEU A 375 -5.90 -4.22 -6.18
N SER A 376 -5.94 -5.24 -7.02
CA SER A 376 -4.76 -6.04 -7.37
C SER A 376 -4.07 -5.38 -8.55
N CYS A 377 -2.77 -5.13 -8.41
CA CYS A 377 -1.91 -4.62 -9.45
C CYS A 377 -0.83 -5.62 -9.82
N THR A 378 -0.54 -5.69 -11.12
CA THR A 378 0.58 -6.47 -11.66
C THR A 378 1.34 -5.59 -12.65
N VAL A 379 2.66 -5.48 -12.48
CA VAL A 379 3.51 -4.66 -13.35
C VAL A 379 4.75 -5.44 -13.78
N LEU A 380 5.23 -5.14 -14.99
CA LEU A 380 6.51 -5.63 -15.49
C LEU A 380 7.65 -4.80 -14.86
N PRO A 381 8.74 -5.41 -14.37
CA PRO A 381 9.81 -4.66 -13.69
C PRO A 381 10.39 -3.50 -14.52
N HIS A 382 10.57 -3.69 -15.84
CA HIS A 382 11.08 -2.62 -16.72
C HIS A 382 10.10 -1.45 -16.82
N ALA A 383 8.81 -1.71 -17.00
CA ALA A 383 7.78 -0.66 -17.04
C ALA A 383 7.70 0.09 -15.71
N TRP A 384 7.88 -0.62 -14.59
CA TRP A 384 7.94 0.01 -13.27
C TRP A 384 9.16 0.92 -13.11
N ALA A 385 10.32 0.48 -13.57
CA ALA A 385 11.54 1.30 -13.59
C ALA A 385 11.42 2.54 -14.50
N GLU A 386 10.86 2.38 -15.70
CA GLU A 386 10.61 3.48 -16.63
C GLU A 386 9.65 4.52 -16.04
N GLY A 387 8.55 4.07 -15.42
CA GLY A 387 7.64 4.96 -14.71
C GLY A 387 8.30 5.69 -13.54
N ALA A 388 9.21 5.03 -12.82
CA ALA A 388 9.99 5.68 -11.77
C ALA A 388 10.89 6.78 -12.31
N LEU A 389 11.58 6.55 -13.44
CA LEU A 389 12.40 7.57 -14.11
C LEU A 389 11.54 8.77 -14.55
N ALA A 390 10.41 8.53 -15.20
CA ALA A 390 9.48 9.58 -15.63
C ALA A 390 9.00 10.46 -14.44
N LEU A 391 8.70 9.83 -13.29
CA LEU A 391 8.34 10.57 -12.07
C LEU A 391 9.49 11.46 -11.57
N LEU A 392 10.73 10.95 -11.56
CA LEU A 392 11.89 11.74 -11.14
C LEU A 392 12.15 12.92 -12.08
N GLU A 393 12.04 12.70 -13.39
CA GLU A 393 12.19 13.74 -14.41
C GLU A 393 11.14 14.84 -14.26
N ALA A 394 9.88 14.47 -14.04
CA ALA A 394 8.79 15.42 -13.83
C ALA A 394 8.96 16.24 -12.54
N VAL A 395 9.42 15.61 -11.45
CA VAL A 395 9.77 16.33 -10.22
C VAL A 395 10.95 17.29 -10.49
N ALA A 396 12.00 16.85 -11.19
CA ALA A 396 13.14 17.70 -11.52
C ALA A 396 12.74 18.89 -12.42
N ALA A 397 11.87 18.67 -13.41
CA ALA A 397 11.32 19.72 -14.27
C ALA A 397 10.50 20.75 -13.48
N SER A 398 9.57 20.29 -12.63
CA SER A 398 8.74 21.14 -11.77
C SER A 398 9.55 22.00 -10.79
N HIS A 399 10.71 21.49 -10.34
CA HIS A 399 11.61 22.27 -9.49
C HIS A 399 12.39 23.35 -10.23
N ARG A 400 12.66 23.15 -11.53
CA ARG A 400 13.32 24.15 -12.37
C ARG A 400 12.40 25.33 -12.65
N THR A 401 11.14 25.07 -13.02
CA THR A 401 10.15 26.11 -13.34
C THR A 401 9.79 27.00 -12.17
N ARG A 402 9.80 26.49 -10.93
CA ARG A 402 9.54 27.30 -9.71
C ARG A 402 10.71 28.19 -9.28
N ARG A 403 11.88 28.06 -9.90
CA ARG A 403 13.09 28.85 -9.59
C ARG A 403 13.37 29.93 -10.64
N CYS A 404 12.72 29.86 -11.79
CA CYS A 404 12.59 30.97 -12.74
C CYS A 404 11.41 31.84 -12.31
#